data_AF-A0A957JJD4-F1
#
_entry.id   AF-A0A957JJD4-F1
#
_cell.length_a   1.000
_cell.length_b   1.000
_cell.length_c   1.000
_cell.angle_alpha   90.00
_cell.angle_beta   90.00
_cell.angle_gamma   90.00
#
_symmetry.space_group_name_H-M   'P 1'
#
loop_
_entity.id
_entity.type
_entity.pdbx_description
1 polymer ?
#
loop_
_entity_poly.entity_id
_entity_poly.type
_entity_poly.pdbx_seq_one_letter_code
_entity_poly.pdbx_strand_id
1 'polypeptide(L)' 'GQLHKGDGNNGLFIQFTADVLQDAPIPDEAGAAASGMSFGVLIQAQALGDGQALRDAGRRVIRFHLDTDVVGGLERLFGG' A
#
# COMPACT_ATOMS: atom_id res chain seq x y z
N GLY A 1 2.79 -11.87 -5.85
CA GLY A 1 2.23 -12.94 -5.00
C GLY A 1 2.46 -14.30 -5.64
N GLN A 2 3.03 -15.25 -4.88
CA GLN A 2 2.94 -16.72 -5.06
C GLN A 2 3.41 -17.48 -3.78
N LEU A 3 3.33 -16.87 -2.59
CA LEU A 3 3.84 -17.48 -1.33
C LEU A 3 2.75 -17.81 -0.30
N HIS A 4 1.47 -17.88 -0.70
CA HIS A 4 0.36 -18.00 0.27
C HIS A 4 -0.41 -19.33 0.20
N LYS A 5 0.02 -20.29 -0.63
CA LYS A 5 -0.54 -21.66 -0.62
C LYS A 5 0.32 -22.56 0.26
N GLY A 6 0.07 -22.61 1.57
CA GLY A 6 0.62 -23.71 2.37
C GLY A 6 0.73 -23.59 3.89
N ASP A 7 0.47 -22.44 4.51
CA ASP A 7 0.80 -22.23 5.95
C ASP A 7 -0.35 -22.47 6.95
N GLY A 8 -1.53 -22.91 6.48
CA GLY A 8 -2.69 -23.11 7.35
C GLY A 8 -3.22 -21.82 8.00
N ASN A 9 -3.04 -20.65 7.36
CA ASN A 9 -3.46 -19.34 7.88
C ASN A 9 -2.65 -18.81 9.08
N ASN A 10 -1.47 -19.37 9.33
CA ASN A 10 -0.62 -18.96 10.45
C ASN A 10 0.30 -17.77 10.15
N GLY A 11 0.31 -17.24 8.93
CA GLY A 11 1.03 -16.02 8.59
C GLY A 11 0.46 -14.75 9.26
N LEU A 12 1.32 -13.75 9.45
CA LEU A 12 0.94 -12.37 9.75
C LEU A 12 1.47 -11.51 8.60
N PHE A 13 0.59 -10.70 8.01
CA PHE A 13 0.93 -9.78 6.94
C PHE A 13 1.08 -8.39 7.52
N ILE A 14 2.23 -7.77 7.27
CA ILE A 14 2.49 -6.40 7.71
C ILE A 14 2.53 -5.53 6.46
N GLN A 15 1.68 -4.51 6.44
CA GLN A 15 1.62 -3.53 5.36
C GLN A 15 2.14 -2.19 5.86
N PHE A 16 3.09 -1.61 5.13
CA PHE A 16 3.53 -0.24 5.35
C PHE A 16 3.02 0.64 4.21
N THR A 17 2.38 1.76 4.56
CA THR A 17 1.93 2.77 3.60
C THR A 17 2.41 4.15 4.04
N ALA A 18 2.60 5.06 3.10
CA ALA A 18 2.97 6.46 3.38
C ALA A 18 2.15 7.39 2.50
N ASP A 19 2.15 8.67 2.85
CA ASP A 19 1.59 9.71 1.99
C ASP A 19 2.45 9.89 0.74
N VAL A 20 1.81 10.29 -0.36
CA VAL A 20 2.48 10.51 -1.64
C VAL A 20 3.00 11.95 -1.64
N LEU A 21 4.31 12.12 -1.48
CA LEU A 21 4.94 13.45 -1.43
C LEU A 21 4.99 14.15 -2.80
N GLN A 22 5.13 13.37 -3.86
CA GLN A 22 5.14 13.85 -5.24
C GLN A 22 4.13 13.03 -6.01
N ASP A 23 3.07 13.69 -6.44
CA ASP A 23 2.00 13.05 -7.19
C ASP A 23 2.08 13.44 -8.67
N ALA A 24 1.84 12.47 -9.53
CA ALA A 24 1.90 12.63 -10.97
C ALA A 24 0.56 12.19 -11.59
N PRO A 25 -0.09 13.05 -12.39
CA PRO A 25 -1.29 12.65 -13.12
C PRO A 25 -0.94 11.54 -14.13
N ILE A 26 -1.83 10.56 -14.27
CA ILE A 26 -1.73 9.51 -15.28
C ILE A 26 -2.55 9.98 -16.48
N PRO A 27 -1.94 10.21 -17.66
CA PRO A 27 -2.69 10.59 -18.85
C PRO A 27 -3.71 9.52 -19.25
N ASP A 28 -4.92 9.94 -19.59
CA ASP A 28 -5.97 9.04 -20.08
C ASP A 28 -5.59 8.43 -21.45
N GLU A 29 -4.81 9.17 -22.23
CA GLU A 29 -4.21 8.76 -23.50
C GLU A 29 -2.72 9.16 -23.55
N ALA A 30 -1.89 8.37 -24.22
CA ALA A 30 -0.46 8.64 -24.32
C ALA A 30 -0.18 9.99 -25.00
N GLY A 31 0.53 10.88 -24.30
CA GLY A 31 0.87 12.23 -24.78
C GLY A 31 -0.23 13.27 -24.57
N ALA A 32 -1.41 12.89 -24.05
CA ALA A 32 -2.45 13.84 -23.68
C ALA A 32 -2.19 14.48 -22.31
N ALA A 33 -2.74 15.68 -22.10
CA ALA A 33 -2.68 16.36 -20.80
C ALA A 33 -3.85 16.01 -19.87
N ALA A 34 -4.95 15.47 -20.42
CA ALA A 34 -6.12 15.08 -19.63
C ALA A 34 -5.81 13.85 -18.76
N SER A 35 -6.28 13.89 -17.52
CA SER A 35 -6.05 12.85 -16.53
C SER A 35 -7.23 12.78 -15.55
N GLY A 36 -7.82 11.59 -15.40
CA GLY A 36 -8.84 11.30 -14.39
C GLY A 36 -8.31 10.76 -13.06
N MET A 37 -7.02 10.38 -13.00
CA MET A 37 -6.40 9.75 -11.82
C MET A 37 -4.91 10.04 -11.78
N SER A 38 -4.34 10.10 -10.57
CA SER A 38 -2.90 10.20 -10.36
C SER A 38 -2.27 8.88 -9.90
N PHE A 39 -0.95 8.77 -10.04
CA PHE A 39 -0.20 7.64 -9.51
C PHE A 39 -0.36 7.51 -8.00
N GLY A 40 -0.45 8.62 -7.27
CA GLY A 40 -0.68 8.61 -5.84
C GLY A 40 -2.03 7.97 -5.47
N VAL A 41 -3.10 8.36 -6.18
CA VAL A 41 -4.42 7.73 -6.01
C VAL A 41 -4.36 6.23 -6.33
N LEU A 42 -3.70 5.87 -7.42
CA LEU A 42 -3.56 4.47 -7.85
C LEU A 42 -2.80 3.63 -6.80
N ILE A 43 -1.69 4.14 -6.25
CA ILE A 43 -0.90 3.47 -5.20
C ILE A 43 -1.74 3.26 -3.95
N GLN A 44 -2.47 4.27 -3.49
CA GLN A 44 -3.33 4.15 -2.30
C GLN A 44 -4.46 3.14 -2.53
N ALA A 45 -5.09 3.18 -3.71
CA ALA A 45 -6.14 2.22 -4.08
C ALA A 45 -5.61 0.78 -4.08
N GLN A 46 -4.42 0.54 -4.66
CA GLN A 46 -3.78 -0.78 -4.65
C GLN A 46 -3.46 -1.25 -3.23
N ALA A 47 -2.87 -0.40 -2.38
CA ALA A 47 -2.57 -0.76 -1.01
C ALA A 47 -3.83 -1.15 -0.22
N LEU A 48 -4.92 -0.39 -0.38
CA LEU A 48 -6.20 -0.72 0.23
C LEU A 48 -6.77 -2.05 -0.29
N GLY A 49 -6.73 -2.26 -1.60
CA GLY A 49 -7.21 -3.47 -2.27
C GLY A 49 -6.46 -4.72 -1.83
N ASP A 50 -5.13 -4.66 -1.77
CA ASP A 50 -4.28 -5.77 -1.31
C ASP A 50 -4.59 -6.14 0.14
N GLY A 51 -4.74 -5.15 1.01
CA GLY A 51 -5.11 -5.36 2.41
C GLY A 51 -6.50 -5.99 2.54
N GLN A 52 -7.45 -5.58 1.69
CA GLN A 52 -8.80 -6.14 1.69
C GLN A 52 -8.81 -7.59 1.20
N ALA A 53 -8.12 -7.89 0.10
CA ALA A 53 -8.00 -9.25 -0.43
C ALA A 53 -7.39 -10.22 0.59
N LEU A 54 -6.39 -9.77 1.36
CA LEU A 54 -5.82 -10.56 2.46
C LEU A 54 -6.85 -10.83 3.57
N ARG A 55 -7.61 -9.81 3.99
CA ARG A 55 -8.67 -9.97 5.00
C ARG A 55 -9.79 -10.91 4.52
N ASP A 56 -10.22 -10.77 3.27
CA ASP A 56 -11.26 -11.61 2.66
C ASP A 56 -10.80 -13.08 2.56
N ALA A 57 -9.49 -13.31 2.39
CA ALA A 57 -8.88 -14.63 2.44
C ALA A 57 -8.65 -15.15 3.87
N GLY A 58 -9.17 -14.47 4.90
CA GLY A 58 -9.06 -14.85 6.31
C GLY A 58 -7.70 -14.61 6.94
N ARG A 59 -6.79 -13.87 6.26
CA ARG A 59 -5.43 -13.62 6.73
C ARG A 59 -5.40 -12.51 7.77
N ARG A 60 -4.47 -12.61 8.73
CA ARG A 60 -4.20 -11.53 9.70
C ARG A 60 -3.34 -10.46 9.05
N VAL A 61 -3.81 -9.22 9.07
CA VAL A 61 -3.12 -8.07 8.48
C VAL A 61 -3.01 -6.96 9.51
N ILE A 62 -1.81 -6.40 9.66
CA ILE A 62 -1.57 -5.16 10.40
C ILE A 62 -1.06 -4.13 9.39
N ARG A 63 -1.65 -2.94 9.38
CA ARG A 63 -1.21 -1.82 8.55
C ARG A 63 -0.62 -0.72 9.42
N PHE A 64 0.59 -0.29 9.07
CA PHE A 64 1.22 0.90 9.60
C PHE A 64 1.24 1.98 8.52
N HIS A 65 0.68 3.14 8.84
CA HIS A 65 0.78 4.31 7.99
C HIS A 65 1.85 5.25 8.57
N LEU A 66 2.82 5.63 7.75
CA LEU A 66 4.02 6.37 8.15
C LEU A 66 3.93 7.87 7.85
N ASP A 67 2.77 8.35 7.39
CA ASP A 67 2.52 9.73 6.96
C ASP A 67 3.57 10.18 5.90
N THR A 68 4.00 11.44 5.97
CA THR A 68 4.96 12.07 5.04
C THR A 68 6.43 11.80 5.41
N ASP A 69 6.71 11.50 6.67
CA ASP A 69 8.06 11.20 7.19
C ASP A 69 8.22 9.69 7.39
N VAL A 70 8.60 9.01 6.31
CA VAL A 70 8.77 7.54 6.29
C VAL A 70 9.87 7.09 7.26
N VAL A 71 10.99 7.80 7.30
CA VAL A 71 12.14 7.41 8.13
C VAL A 71 11.80 7.57 9.60
N GLY A 72 11.31 8.75 10.02
CA GLY A 72 10.90 8.95 11.39
C GLY A 72 9.71 8.09 11.79
N GLY A 73 8.82 7.76 10.85
CA GLY A 73 7.73 6.79 11.05
C GLY A 73 8.25 5.39 11.38
N LEU A 74 9.27 4.92 10.67
CA LEU A 74 9.92 3.64 10.95
C LEU A 74 10.69 3.67 12.27
N GLU A 75 11.38 4.76 12.58
CA GLU A 75 12.08 4.94 13.86
C GLU A 75 11.10 4.90 15.04
N ARG A 76 9.92 5.50 14.93
CA ARG A 76 8.88 5.39 15.99
C ARG A 76 8.36 3.96 16.20
N LEU A 77 8.42 3.12 15.17
CA LEU A 77 7.95 1.73 15.24
C LEU A 77 9.02 0.75 15.75
N PHE A 78 10.30 1.02 15.45
CA PHE A 78 11.39 0.07 15.70
C PHE A 78 12.52 0.60 16.59
N GLY A 79 12.63 1.92 16.76
CA GLY A 79 13.70 2.60 17.48
C GLY A 79 13.45 2.72 18.98
N GLY A 80 13.24 1.58 19.65
CA GLY A 80 13.30 1.46 21.10
C GLY A 80 14.74 1.37 21.60
#